data_AF-A0A7T4TC62-F1
#
_entry.id   AF-A0A7T4TC62-F1
#
_cell.length_a   1.000
_cell.length_b   1.000
_cell.length_c   1.000
_cell.angle_alpha   90.00
_cell.angle_beta   90.00
_cell.angle_gamma   90.00
#
_symmetry.space_group_name_H-M   'P 1'
#
loop_
_entity.id
_entity.type
_entity.pdbx_description
1 polymer ?
#
loop_
_entity_poly.entity_id
_entity_poly.type
_entity_poly.pdbx_seq_one_letter_code
_entity_poly.pdbx_strand_id
1 'polypeptide(L)'
;MQELNELESAFHAFGANVVLFSFDARTLLGQPDSGMDAAAADALVEHTIDMLRGLWRRAAHSSGVHVIQQAVLPIALPLIGNNEHRLPGSLRTLIDRVNQRMRAAADEDGVDILALDARVAEDGLTAWHDPMLWHRAKQEISPAAGPFYGELVARLIAARRGRSYKCLVLDLDNTLWGGVIGDDGLAGIVIGQGSALGEAHASFQRYAKDLSRRGIILAVCSKNDEHNAWEPFDQHPEMVLKRADIACLVANWEDKASNLRRIAQALNIGLDALVFADDNPFERNIVRRELPMVAVPELPADPALYDRCIADAGYFESIGVTSEDRERTAQYQGNLQREALRSAATDLAGYLASLEMRLEWQPFDLIGLQRITQLINKTNQFNLTTRRYTDAEVTAAMQEKGVVTLQLRLTDRYGDNGIIGIVIARPREPGSGELFIDTWLMSCRVLGRQVEQATMNLLVARARDAGARTLIGEYRATAKNGMVREHYQKLGFTRIAEHEDERTMWRCVTAEFTPFQTHIEPVRTGS
;
A
#
# COMPACT_ATOMS: atom_id res chain seq x y z
N MET A 1 -10.12 -19.55 22.20
CA MET A 1 -9.57 -20.87 21.81
C MET A 1 -10.67 -21.86 21.48
N GLN A 2 -11.65 -22.07 22.37
CA GLN A 2 -12.77 -22.99 22.14
C GLN A 2 -13.53 -22.72 20.83
N GLU A 3 -13.96 -21.48 20.60
CA GLU A 3 -14.64 -21.04 19.37
C GLU A 3 -13.87 -21.31 18.08
N LEU A 4 -12.52 -21.33 18.11
CA LEU A 4 -11.71 -21.62 16.92
C LEU A 4 -11.69 -23.12 16.59
N ASN A 5 -11.82 -23.98 17.59
CA ASN A 5 -11.68 -25.43 17.43
C ASN A 5 -13.01 -26.11 17.05
N GLU A 6 -14.14 -25.50 17.40
CA GLU A 6 -15.48 -26.04 17.12
C GLU A 6 -15.99 -25.49 15.80
N LEU A 7 -16.02 -26.28 14.72
CA LEU A 7 -16.40 -25.81 13.37
C LEU A 7 -17.82 -25.22 13.28
N GLU A 8 -18.73 -25.63 14.18
CA GLU A 8 -20.11 -25.13 14.26
C GLU A 8 -20.25 -23.90 15.18
N SER A 9 -19.14 -23.34 15.65
CA SER A 9 -19.15 -22.19 16.56
C SER A 9 -19.70 -20.93 15.92
N ALA A 10 -20.11 -19.98 16.76
CA ALA A 10 -20.59 -18.67 16.30
C ALA A 10 -19.49 -17.90 15.54
N PHE A 11 -18.23 -18.12 15.90
CA PHE A 11 -17.08 -17.55 15.20
C PHE A 11 -17.03 -17.98 13.72
N HIS A 12 -17.15 -19.28 13.43
CA HIS A 12 -17.12 -19.77 12.05
C HIS A 12 -18.40 -19.39 11.30
N ALA A 13 -19.55 -19.46 11.97
CA ALA A 13 -20.83 -19.05 11.40
C ALA A 13 -20.87 -17.55 11.00
N PHE A 14 -20.14 -16.69 11.72
CA PHE A 14 -20.07 -15.26 11.41
C PHE A 14 -19.33 -14.96 10.09
N GLY A 15 -18.42 -15.84 9.63
CA GLY A 15 -17.73 -15.66 8.35
C GLY A 15 -16.86 -14.40 8.29
N ALA A 16 -16.09 -14.12 9.36
CA ALA A 16 -15.24 -12.93 9.44
C ALA A 16 -14.23 -12.86 8.28
N ASN A 17 -13.97 -11.65 7.78
CA ASN A 17 -12.85 -11.40 6.85
C ASN A 17 -11.55 -11.01 7.57
N VAL A 18 -11.65 -10.55 8.82
CA VAL A 18 -10.51 -10.17 9.66
C VAL A 18 -10.79 -10.62 11.09
N VAL A 19 -9.77 -11.14 11.77
CA VAL A 19 -9.81 -11.54 13.19
C VAL A 19 -8.72 -10.80 13.93
N LEU A 20 -9.11 -10.16 15.04
CA LEU A 20 -8.21 -9.48 15.95
C LEU A 20 -8.03 -10.31 17.23
N PHE A 21 -6.81 -10.74 17.51
CA PHE A 21 -6.43 -11.33 18.79
C PHE A 21 -5.93 -10.23 19.73
N SER A 22 -6.72 -9.94 20.78
CA SER A 22 -6.43 -8.91 21.78
C SER A 22 -6.13 -9.54 23.16
N PHE A 23 -5.02 -10.28 23.26
CA PHE A 23 -4.63 -10.91 24.52
C PHE A 23 -3.83 -9.95 25.41
N ASP A 24 -4.17 -9.91 26.70
CA ASP A 24 -3.42 -9.16 27.70
C ASP A 24 -2.21 -9.97 28.25
N ALA A 25 -1.30 -9.27 28.93
CA ALA A 25 -0.08 -9.88 29.49
C ALA A 25 -0.39 -11.03 30.46
N ARG A 26 -1.44 -10.90 31.27
CA ARG A 26 -1.80 -11.89 32.30
C ARG A 26 -2.42 -13.14 31.69
N THR A 27 -3.06 -13.02 30.54
CA THR A 27 -3.61 -14.14 29.77
C THR A 27 -2.50 -14.92 29.06
N LEU A 28 -1.50 -14.22 28.53
CA LEU A 28 -0.39 -14.85 27.78
C LEU A 28 0.69 -15.43 28.68
N LEU A 29 1.01 -14.76 29.78
CA LEU A 29 2.16 -15.09 30.63
C LEU A 29 1.76 -15.55 32.04
N GLY A 30 0.48 -15.45 32.41
CA GLY A 30 0.00 -15.82 33.74
C GLY A 30 0.65 -14.99 34.84
N GLN A 31 1.21 -15.69 35.83
CA GLN A 31 2.00 -15.12 36.93
C GLN A 31 3.35 -15.85 36.99
N PRO A 32 4.33 -15.44 36.19
CA PRO A 32 5.63 -16.12 36.15
C PRO A 32 6.38 -15.94 37.47
N ASP A 33 7.15 -16.95 37.86
CA ASP A 33 8.07 -16.84 38.99
C ASP A 33 9.24 -15.94 38.60
N SER A 34 9.34 -14.77 39.24
CA SER A 34 10.42 -13.82 39.01
C SER A 34 11.82 -14.39 39.29
N GLY A 35 11.93 -15.45 40.08
CA GLY A 35 13.18 -16.14 40.40
C GLY A 35 13.64 -17.16 39.35
N MET A 36 12.89 -17.38 38.28
CA MET A 36 13.27 -18.34 37.24
C MET A 36 14.57 -17.94 36.53
N ASP A 37 15.34 -18.95 36.14
CA ASP A 37 16.57 -18.74 35.38
C ASP A 37 16.28 -18.34 33.92
N ALA A 38 17.34 -17.98 33.20
CA ALA A 38 17.23 -17.55 31.81
C ALA A 38 16.64 -18.65 30.91
N ALA A 39 17.00 -19.92 31.11
CA ALA A 39 16.53 -21.02 30.28
C ALA A 39 15.02 -21.26 30.45
N ALA A 40 14.52 -21.18 31.68
CA ALA A 40 13.09 -21.26 31.98
C ALA A 40 12.32 -20.06 31.41
N ALA A 41 12.89 -18.85 31.49
CA ALA A 41 12.30 -17.66 30.87
C ALA A 41 12.23 -17.79 29.34
N ASP A 42 13.28 -18.29 28.70
CA ASP A 42 13.33 -18.55 27.26
C ASP A 42 12.25 -19.56 26.84
N ALA A 43 12.13 -20.66 27.59
CA ALA A 43 11.13 -21.68 27.34
C ALA A 43 9.69 -21.14 27.47
N LEU A 44 9.44 -20.26 28.45
CA LEU A 44 8.14 -19.61 28.59
C LEU A 44 7.83 -18.70 27.39
N VAL A 45 8.79 -17.88 26.96
CA VAL A 45 8.61 -17.01 25.78
C VAL A 45 8.29 -17.85 24.54
N GLU A 46 9.09 -18.87 24.24
CA GLU A 46 8.85 -19.71 23.06
C GLU A 46 7.53 -20.48 23.16
N HIS A 47 7.16 -20.98 24.34
CA HIS A 47 5.86 -21.62 24.55
C HIS A 47 4.68 -20.68 24.25
N THR A 48 4.75 -19.44 24.74
CA THR A 48 3.72 -18.42 24.45
C THR A 48 3.64 -18.14 22.95
N ILE A 49 4.77 -18.09 22.25
CA ILE A 49 4.84 -17.82 20.82
C ILE A 49 4.29 -19.00 20.01
N ASP A 50 4.65 -20.23 20.35
CA ASP A 50 4.11 -21.44 19.70
C ASP A 50 2.59 -21.54 19.87
N MET A 51 2.09 -21.18 21.05
CA MET A 51 0.65 -21.09 21.32
C MET A 51 -0.02 -20.07 20.39
N LEU A 52 0.52 -18.86 20.28
CA LEU A 52 0.00 -17.81 19.40
C LEU A 52 0.02 -18.24 17.93
N ARG A 53 1.14 -18.79 17.44
CA ARG A 53 1.25 -19.30 16.06
C ARG A 53 0.23 -20.40 15.78
N GLY A 54 0.01 -21.30 16.76
CA GLY A 54 -1.04 -22.30 16.68
C GLY A 54 -2.43 -21.69 16.49
N LEU A 55 -2.73 -20.58 17.18
CA LEU A 55 -4.00 -19.86 17.01
C LEU A 55 -4.12 -19.15 15.66
N TRP A 56 -3.07 -18.44 15.24
CA TRP A 56 -3.05 -17.74 13.96
C TRP A 56 -3.26 -18.70 12.79
N ARG A 57 -2.52 -19.82 12.79
CA ARG A 57 -2.63 -20.85 11.75
C ARG A 57 -4.01 -21.48 11.73
N ARG A 58 -4.59 -21.80 12.90
CA ARG A 58 -5.96 -22.35 12.96
C ARG A 58 -6.98 -21.38 12.38
N ALA A 59 -6.92 -20.11 12.78
CA ALA A 59 -7.81 -19.08 12.23
C ALA A 59 -7.65 -18.96 10.70
N ALA A 60 -6.42 -18.88 10.20
CA ALA A 60 -6.15 -18.75 8.77
C ALA A 60 -6.67 -19.96 7.94
N HIS A 61 -6.49 -21.20 8.44
CA HIS A 61 -6.88 -22.41 7.72
C HIS A 61 -8.39 -22.64 7.66
N SER A 62 -9.14 -22.25 8.70
CA SER A 62 -10.57 -22.54 8.78
C SER A 62 -11.44 -21.63 7.90
N SER A 63 -10.94 -20.44 7.53
CA SER A 63 -11.80 -19.40 6.96
C SER A 63 -11.13 -18.45 5.97
N GLY A 64 -9.84 -18.65 5.62
CA GLY A 64 -9.11 -17.71 4.74
C GLY A 64 -9.05 -16.29 5.31
N VAL A 65 -9.24 -16.16 6.61
CA VAL A 65 -9.39 -14.90 7.34
C VAL A 65 -8.04 -14.24 7.56
N HIS A 66 -7.98 -12.92 7.45
CA HIS A 66 -6.77 -12.18 7.81
C HIS A 66 -6.65 -12.04 9.33
N VAL A 67 -5.44 -12.22 9.85
CA VAL A 67 -5.18 -12.18 11.30
C VAL A 67 -4.42 -10.92 11.66
N ILE A 68 -4.95 -10.20 12.67
CA ILE A 68 -4.28 -9.10 13.35
C ILE A 68 -4.01 -9.54 14.79
N GLN A 69 -2.78 -9.37 15.26
CA GLN A 69 -2.38 -9.64 16.63
C GLN A 69 -2.05 -8.33 17.35
N GLN A 70 -2.68 -8.09 18.50
CA GLN A 70 -2.32 -7.01 19.41
C GLN A 70 -0.99 -7.30 20.11
N ALA A 71 -0.08 -6.32 20.11
CA ALA A 71 1.10 -6.33 20.97
C ALA A 71 0.72 -6.09 22.44
N VAL A 72 1.42 -6.77 23.35
CA VAL A 72 1.10 -6.76 24.79
C VAL A 72 1.47 -5.43 25.42
N LEU A 73 0.58 -4.86 26.26
CA LEU A 73 0.87 -3.62 26.96
C LEU A 73 1.97 -3.80 28.04
N PRO A 74 2.86 -2.81 28.25
CA PRO A 74 3.90 -2.85 29.27
C PRO A 74 3.33 -2.55 30.68
N ILE A 75 2.40 -3.37 31.16
CA ILE A 75 1.67 -3.17 32.43
C ILE A 75 2.47 -3.57 33.68
N ALA A 76 3.64 -4.18 33.51
CA ALA A 76 4.43 -4.73 34.60
C ALA A 76 5.23 -3.64 35.33
N LEU A 77 5.15 -3.65 36.66
CA LEU A 77 6.02 -2.82 37.50
C LEU A 77 7.44 -3.40 37.52
N PRO A 78 8.49 -2.56 37.55
CA PRO A 78 9.87 -3.04 37.66
C PRO A 78 10.13 -3.62 39.07
N LEU A 79 10.90 -4.70 39.14
CA LEU A 79 11.31 -5.33 40.40
C LEU A 79 12.68 -4.87 40.87
N ILE A 80 13.58 -4.53 39.94
CA ILE A 80 14.96 -4.09 40.24
C ILE A 80 15.34 -2.76 39.54
N GLY A 81 14.34 -2.03 39.07
CA GLY A 81 14.49 -0.67 38.52
C GLY A 81 15.24 -0.67 37.18
N ASN A 82 16.27 0.19 37.08
CA ASN A 82 17.04 0.38 35.84
C ASN A 82 17.75 -0.90 35.35
N ASN A 83 17.94 -1.89 36.22
CA ASN A 83 18.63 -3.13 35.90
C ASN A 83 17.70 -4.30 35.58
N GLU A 84 16.42 -4.06 35.26
CA GLU A 84 15.41 -5.10 35.04
C GLU A 84 15.86 -6.21 34.07
N HIS A 85 16.64 -5.86 33.05
CA HIS A 85 17.24 -6.79 32.09
C HIS A 85 18.09 -7.92 32.71
N ARG A 86 18.53 -7.76 33.96
CA ARG A 86 19.30 -8.78 34.72
C ARG A 86 18.40 -9.81 35.41
N LEU A 87 17.08 -9.60 35.39
CA LEU A 87 16.10 -10.51 35.97
C LEU A 87 15.22 -11.09 34.84
N PRO A 88 15.69 -12.13 34.15
CA PRO A 88 15.01 -12.66 32.95
C PRO A 88 13.59 -13.18 33.23
N GLY A 89 13.33 -13.63 34.47
CA GLY A 89 12.01 -14.07 34.92
C GLY A 89 11.03 -12.94 35.29
N SER A 90 11.47 -11.68 35.33
CA SER A 90 10.56 -10.56 35.62
C SER A 90 9.49 -10.45 34.54
N LEU A 91 8.24 -10.17 34.95
CA LEU A 91 7.13 -10.01 34.01
C LEU A 91 7.40 -8.92 32.98
N ARG A 92 8.08 -7.83 33.37
CA ARG A 92 8.46 -6.75 32.46
C ARG A 92 9.39 -7.25 31.35
N THR A 93 10.47 -7.95 31.72
CA THR A 93 11.41 -8.51 30.75
C THR A 93 10.72 -9.54 29.85
N LEU A 94 9.83 -10.38 30.41
CA LEU A 94 9.06 -11.35 29.63
C LEU A 94 8.12 -10.67 28.62
N ILE A 95 7.41 -9.61 28.99
CA ILE A 95 6.55 -8.85 28.06
C ILE A 95 7.37 -8.28 26.90
N ASP A 96 8.50 -7.63 27.20
CA ASP A 96 9.37 -7.03 26.18
C ASP A 96 9.87 -8.10 25.19
N ARG A 97 10.31 -9.25 25.73
CA ARG A 97 10.80 -10.38 24.93
C ARG A 97 9.71 -11.03 24.10
N VAL A 98 8.50 -11.21 24.65
CA VAL A 98 7.35 -11.72 23.89
C VAL A 98 6.99 -10.76 22.76
N ASN A 99 6.89 -9.46 23.02
CA ASN A 99 6.57 -8.47 21.98
C ASN A 99 7.61 -8.43 20.85
N GLN A 100 8.90 -8.59 21.19
CA GLN A 100 9.96 -8.68 20.20
C GLN A 100 9.85 -9.97 19.38
N ARG A 101 9.75 -11.12 20.04
CA ARG A 101 9.69 -12.44 19.38
C ARG A 101 8.41 -12.64 18.56
N MET A 102 7.30 -12.07 19.02
CA MET A 102 5.98 -12.13 18.37
C MET A 102 6.00 -11.44 17.01
N ARG A 103 6.69 -10.31 16.86
CA ARG A 103 6.82 -9.61 15.57
C ARG A 103 7.51 -10.47 14.52
N ALA A 104 8.64 -11.08 14.88
CA ALA A 104 9.34 -12.00 13.98
C ALA A 104 8.47 -13.22 13.60
N ALA A 105 7.76 -13.80 14.57
CA ALA A 105 6.85 -14.91 14.28
C ALA A 105 5.64 -14.50 13.41
N ALA A 106 5.13 -13.28 13.59
CA ALA A 106 4.01 -12.75 12.83
C ALA A 106 4.39 -12.55 11.36
N ASP A 107 5.59 -12.04 11.08
CA ASP A 107 6.11 -11.92 9.70
C ASP A 107 6.18 -13.28 8.99
N GLU A 108 6.67 -14.31 9.69
CA GLU A 108 6.75 -15.67 9.14
C GLU A 108 5.38 -16.30 8.84
N ASP A 109 4.36 -16.00 9.64
CA ASP A 109 3.01 -16.56 9.50
C ASP A 109 2.04 -15.60 8.78
N GLY A 110 2.50 -14.46 8.26
CA GLY A 110 1.68 -13.50 7.49
C GLY A 110 0.66 -12.70 8.30
N VAL A 111 0.91 -12.51 9.61
CA VAL A 111 0.05 -11.84 10.57
C VAL A 111 0.44 -10.37 10.72
N ASP A 112 -0.55 -9.47 10.74
CA ASP A 112 -0.28 -8.05 11.02
C ASP A 112 -0.23 -7.78 12.52
N ILE A 113 0.70 -6.95 12.98
CA ILE A 113 0.80 -6.52 14.38
C ILE A 113 0.09 -5.18 14.56
N LEU A 114 -0.90 -5.15 15.46
CA LEU A 114 -1.37 -3.91 16.08
C LEU A 114 -0.35 -3.50 17.16
N ALA A 115 0.56 -2.60 16.79
CA ALA A 115 1.68 -2.13 17.60
C ALA A 115 1.24 -1.17 18.73
N LEU A 116 0.34 -1.65 19.59
CA LEU A 116 -0.22 -0.89 20.69
C LEU A 116 0.84 -0.51 21.73
N ASP A 117 1.81 -1.40 21.98
CA ASP A 117 3.00 -1.15 22.81
C ASP A 117 3.80 0.08 22.34
N ALA A 118 4.00 0.22 21.03
CA ALA A 118 4.69 1.38 20.46
C ALA A 118 3.87 2.67 20.66
N ARG A 119 2.55 2.60 20.44
CA ARG A 119 1.69 3.76 20.67
C ARG A 119 1.64 4.19 22.14
N VAL A 120 1.58 3.22 23.05
CA VAL A 120 1.62 3.46 24.50
C VAL A 120 2.94 4.05 24.95
N ALA A 121 4.06 3.70 24.31
CA ALA A 121 5.36 4.32 24.62
C ALA A 121 5.37 5.83 24.34
N GLU A 122 4.54 6.30 23.41
CA GLU A 122 4.42 7.71 23.04
C GLU A 122 3.37 8.44 23.88
N ASP A 123 2.17 7.88 24.00
CA ASP A 123 1.04 8.51 24.70
C ASP A 123 1.14 8.38 26.23
N GLY A 124 1.91 7.40 26.71
CA GLY A 124 1.97 6.98 28.11
C GLY A 124 0.90 5.94 28.48
N LEU A 125 1.27 4.97 29.32
CA LEU A 125 0.41 3.85 29.72
C LEU A 125 -0.92 4.29 30.34
N THR A 126 -0.93 5.36 31.11
CA THR A 126 -2.15 5.85 31.79
C THR A 126 -3.21 6.40 30.85
N ALA A 127 -2.85 6.78 29.61
CA ALA A 127 -3.85 7.15 28.61
C ALA A 127 -4.63 5.93 28.11
N TRP A 128 -3.99 4.76 28.09
CA TRP A 128 -4.49 3.54 27.48
C TRP A 128 -5.00 2.51 28.47
N HIS A 129 -4.47 2.47 29.69
CA HIS A 129 -4.75 1.43 30.67
C HIS A 129 -5.11 2.00 32.04
N ASP A 130 -6.20 1.48 32.62
CA ASP A 130 -6.59 1.72 34.01
C ASP A 130 -6.55 0.39 34.79
N PRO A 131 -5.63 0.23 35.76
CA PRO A 131 -5.54 -0.99 36.54
C PRO A 131 -6.80 -1.25 37.37
N MET A 132 -7.52 -0.23 37.84
CA MET A 132 -8.76 -0.41 38.59
C MET A 132 -9.85 -1.02 37.71
N LEU A 133 -9.98 -0.56 36.46
CA LEU A 133 -10.92 -1.13 35.50
C LEU A 133 -10.55 -2.57 35.14
N TRP A 134 -9.27 -2.87 34.93
CA TRP A 134 -8.84 -4.25 34.68
C TRP A 134 -9.17 -5.15 35.87
N HIS A 135 -8.91 -4.71 37.11
CA HIS A 135 -9.21 -5.52 38.30
C HIS A 135 -10.72 -5.73 38.48
N ARG A 136 -11.54 -4.72 38.19
CA ARG A 136 -13.00 -4.78 38.33
C ARG A 136 -13.69 -5.57 37.22
N ALA A 137 -13.21 -5.46 35.98
CA ALA A 137 -13.95 -5.90 34.79
C ALA A 137 -13.09 -6.61 33.72
N LYS A 138 -11.79 -6.80 33.95
CA LYS A 138 -10.83 -7.31 32.95
C LYS A 138 -10.76 -6.46 31.68
N GLN A 139 -11.14 -5.20 31.80
CA GLN A 139 -11.04 -4.24 30.72
C GLN A 139 -9.62 -3.66 30.69
N GLU A 140 -8.82 -4.10 29.73
CA GLU A 140 -7.43 -3.65 29.56
C GLU A 140 -7.35 -2.23 28.97
N ILE A 141 -8.14 -1.96 27.92
CA ILE A 141 -8.14 -0.66 27.25
C ILE A 141 -9.14 0.29 27.92
N SER A 142 -8.65 1.46 28.32
CA SER A 142 -9.48 2.51 28.92
C SER A 142 -10.58 2.94 27.93
N PRO A 143 -11.81 3.24 28.40
CA PRO A 143 -12.86 3.75 27.53
C PRO A 143 -12.45 5.01 26.75
N ALA A 144 -11.62 5.87 27.35
CA ALA A 144 -11.12 7.09 26.71
C ALA A 144 -10.20 6.80 25.53
N ALA A 145 -9.47 5.68 25.55
CA ALA A 145 -8.62 5.24 24.45
C ALA A 145 -9.37 4.46 23.37
N GLY A 146 -10.63 4.09 23.60
CA GLY A 146 -11.45 3.26 22.70
C GLY A 146 -11.50 3.78 21.25
N PRO A 147 -11.77 5.07 20.99
CA PRO A 147 -11.77 5.62 19.63
C PRO A 147 -10.41 5.49 18.92
N PHE A 148 -9.32 5.79 19.63
CA PHE A 148 -7.96 5.68 19.08
C PHE A 148 -7.56 4.22 18.82
N TYR A 149 -7.93 3.30 19.71
CA TYR A 149 -7.75 1.87 19.49
C TYR A 149 -8.47 1.41 18.21
N GLY A 150 -9.74 1.80 18.06
CA GLY A 150 -10.53 1.49 16.88
C GLY A 150 -9.91 2.04 15.60
N GLU A 151 -9.36 3.26 15.65
CA GLU A 151 -8.66 3.88 14.53
C GLU A 151 -7.39 3.10 14.13
N LEU A 152 -6.56 2.69 15.09
CA LEU A 152 -5.36 1.88 14.80
C LEU A 152 -5.71 0.55 14.09
N VAL A 153 -6.76 -0.12 14.56
CA VAL A 153 -7.26 -1.35 13.91
C VAL A 153 -7.81 -1.04 12.51
N ALA A 154 -8.59 0.02 12.37
CA ALA A 154 -9.21 0.40 11.11
C ALA A 154 -8.18 0.74 10.03
N ARG A 155 -7.07 1.40 10.40
CA ARG A 155 -5.98 1.76 9.47
C ARG A 155 -5.28 0.52 8.90
N LEU A 156 -5.02 -0.52 9.71
CA LEU A 156 -4.48 -1.80 9.22
C LEU A 156 -5.43 -2.49 8.21
N ILE A 157 -6.73 -2.54 8.55
CA ILE A 157 -7.74 -3.12 7.66
C ILE A 157 -7.87 -2.32 6.37
N ALA A 158 -7.84 -0.99 6.45
CA ALA A 158 -7.88 -0.09 5.30
C ALA A 158 -6.66 -0.29 4.39
N ALA A 159 -5.45 -0.38 4.96
CA ALA A 159 -4.22 -0.66 4.22
C ALA A 159 -4.31 -1.99 3.46
N ARG A 160 -4.87 -3.06 4.08
CA ARG A 160 -5.01 -4.41 3.48
C ARG A 160 -5.99 -4.37 2.31
N ARG A 161 -7.03 -3.55 2.45
CA ARG A 161 -8.03 -3.30 1.40
C ARG A 161 -7.56 -2.29 0.35
N GLY A 162 -6.29 -1.88 0.37
CA GLY A 162 -5.72 -0.96 -0.61
C GLY A 162 -6.24 0.48 -0.51
N ARG A 163 -6.77 0.87 0.64
CA ARG A 163 -7.33 2.20 0.94
C ARG A 163 -6.33 3.11 1.69
N SER A 164 -5.04 2.97 1.38
CA SER A 164 -4.00 3.84 1.91
C SER A 164 -3.78 5.06 0.99
N TYR A 165 -3.38 6.19 1.57
CA TYR A 165 -2.91 7.32 0.79
C TYR A 165 -1.57 6.97 0.10
N LYS A 166 -1.26 7.66 -1.00
CA LYS A 166 -0.13 7.34 -1.89
C LYS A 166 0.81 8.51 -2.13
N CYS A 167 0.34 9.74 -1.93
CA CYS A 167 1.09 10.94 -2.25
C CYS A 167 0.98 11.96 -1.11
N LEU A 168 2.13 12.50 -0.71
CA LEU A 168 2.23 13.69 0.13
C LEU A 168 2.47 14.89 -0.78
N VAL A 169 1.48 15.77 -0.85
CA VAL A 169 1.55 17.04 -1.56
C VAL A 169 1.91 18.13 -0.57
N LEU A 170 3.01 18.82 -0.83
CA LEU A 170 3.64 19.78 0.06
C LEU A 170 3.40 21.20 -0.49
N ASP A 171 3.01 22.13 0.38
CA ASP A 171 3.30 23.54 0.13
C ASP A 171 4.81 23.82 0.30
N LEU A 172 5.27 25.02 -0.05
CA LEU A 172 6.67 25.44 0.03
C LEU A 172 6.91 26.42 1.18
N ASP A 173 6.50 27.67 1.01
CA ASP A 173 6.74 28.75 1.96
C ASP A 173 6.09 28.43 3.32
N ASN A 174 6.83 28.66 4.41
CA ASN A 174 6.47 28.30 5.79
C ASN A 174 6.10 26.82 6.03
N THR A 175 6.26 25.95 5.04
CA THR A 175 6.00 24.52 5.12
C THR A 175 7.31 23.72 5.02
N LEU A 176 8.06 23.88 3.92
CA LEU A 176 9.36 23.23 3.72
C LEU A 176 10.55 24.08 4.17
N TRP A 177 10.37 25.39 4.33
CA TRP A 177 11.32 26.34 4.89
C TRP A 177 10.55 27.47 5.57
N GLY A 178 11.21 28.23 6.44
CA GLY A 178 10.62 29.46 6.99
C GLY A 178 10.81 30.63 6.03
N GLY A 179 9.82 31.52 5.96
CA GLY A 179 9.85 32.69 5.06
C GLY A 179 9.23 32.42 3.69
N VAL A 180 9.25 33.45 2.85
CA VAL A 180 8.60 33.49 1.53
C VAL A 180 9.67 33.68 0.46
N ILE A 181 9.90 32.66 -0.38
CA ILE A 181 11.01 32.68 -1.35
C ILE A 181 10.94 33.86 -2.33
N GLY A 182 9.73 34.29 -2.71
CA GLY A 182 9.53 35.43 -3.60
C GLY A 182 9.92 36.78 -2.98
N ASP A 183 9.84 36.92 -1.65
CA ASP A 183 10.08 38.17 -0.93
C ASP A 183 11.49 38.18 -0.30
N ASP A 184 11.85 37.08 0.36
CA ASP A 184 13.08 36.94 1.14
C ASP A 184 14.28 36.50 0.26
N GLY A 185 13.98 35.88 -0.90
CA GLY A 185 14.99 35.31 -1.79
C GLY A 185 15.72 34.10 -1.19
N LEU A 186 16.56 33.46 -2.01
CA LEU A 186 17.27 32.23 -1.65
C LEU A 186 18.10 32.33 -0.35
N ALA A 187 18.67 33.50 -0.06
CA ALA A 187 19.50 33.71 1.13
C ALA A 187 18.69 34.08 2.39
N GLY A 188 17.41 34.45 2.24
CA GLY A 188 16.55 34.91 3.32
C GLY A 188 15.64 33.82 3.89
N ILE A 189 15.41 32.72 3.15
CA ILE A 189 14.64 31.58 3.65
C ILE A 189 15.38 30.87 4.79
N VAL A 190 14.61 30.36 5.77
CA VAL A 190 15.14 29.73 6.98
C VAL A 190 15.05 28.22 6.87
N ILE A 191 16.20 27.58 6.64
CA ILE A 191 16.31 26.12 6.52
C ILE A 191 17.70 25.64 6.88
N GLY A 192 17.78 24.50 7.56
CA GLY A 192 19.03 23.84 7.87
C GLY A 192 19.57 24.20 9.25
N GLN A 193 20.88 23.98 9.42
CA GLN A 193 21.55 24.20 10.70
C GLN A 193 21.61 25.69 11.07
N GLY A 194 21.68 25.98 12.37
CA GLY A 194 21.95 27.34 12.87
C GLY A 194 20.72 28.11 13.36
N SER A 195 19.53 27.52 13.28
CA SER A 195 18.35 28.01 13.99
C SER A 195 17.38 26.88 14.31
N ALA A 196 16.66 26.98 15.43
CA ALA A 196 15.65 26.00 15.80
C ALA A 196 14.57 25.85 14.72
N LEU A 197 14.16 26.95 14.09
CA LEU A 197 13.17 26.96 13.02
C LEU A 197 13.68 26.26 11.75
N GLY A 198 14.91 26.57 11.33
CA GLY A 198 15.52 25.94 10.16
C GLY A 198 15.73 24.43 10.35
N GLU A 199 16.12 24.02 11.55
CA GLU A 199 16.29 22.60 11.91
C GLU A 199 14.96 21.84 11.93
N ALA A 200 13.87 22.50 12.37
CA ALA A 200 12.52 21.96 12.35
C ALA A 200 12.04 21.67 10.91
N HIS A 201 12.16 22.64 10.00
CA HIS A 201 11.85 22.43 8.58
C HIS A 201 12.72 21.33 7.94
N ALA A 202 14.02 21.30 8.27
CA ALA A 202 14.91 20.23 7.81
C ALA A 202 14.50 18.85 8.36
N SER A 203 13.96 18.77 9.59
CA SER A 203 13.39 17.53 10.14
C SER A 203 12.19 17.07 9.33
N PHE A 204 11.26 17.98 9.04
CA PHE A 204 10.10 17.67 8.23
C PHE A 204 10.47 17.20 6.82
N GLN A 205 11.45 17.85 6.18
CA GLN A 205 11.98 17.40 4.89
C GLN A 205 12.63 16.01 4.95
N ARG A 206 13.39 15.70 6.00
CA ARG A 206 13.97 14.36 6.20
C ARG A 206 12.87 13.31 6.33
N TYR A 207 11.83 13.59 7.11
CA TYR A 207 10.67 12.71 7.24
C TYR A 207 9.96 12.47 5.90
N ALA A 208 9.67 13.54 5.13
CA ALA A 208 9.11 13.42 3.79
C ALA A 208 10.01 12.61 2.84
N LYS A 209 11.34 12.79 2.92
CA LYS A 209 12.32 12.02 2.15
C LYS A 209 12.30 10.53 2.50
N ASP A 210 12.18 10.20 3.79
CA ASP A 210 12.08 8.81 4.24
C ASP A 210 10.75 8.16 3.83
N LEU A 211 9.65 8.93 3.79
CA LEU A 211 8.41 8.50 3.15
C LEU A 211 8.61 8.20 1.65
N SER A 212 9.33 9.06 0.93
CA SER A 212 9.66 8.85 -0.49
C SER A 212 10.48 7.58 -0.72
N ARG A 213 11.47 7.32 0.14
CA ARG A 213 12.31 6.11 0.08
C ARG A 213 11.53 4.80 0.24
N ARG A 214 10.35 4.82 0.86
CA ARG A 214 9.43 3.67 0.92
C ARG A 214 8.30 3.72 -0.11
N GLY A 215 8.35 4.65 -1.06
CA GLY A 215 7.41 4.73 -2.18
C GLY A 215 6.22 5.65 -2.01
N ILE A 216 6.22 6.58 -1.05
CA ILE A 216 5.23 7.66 -1.03
C ILE A 216 5.65 8.72 -2.05
N ILE A 217 4.72 9.10 -2.93
CA ILE A 217 5.00 10.09 -3.97
C ILE A 217 5.07 11.47 -3.32
N LEU A 218 6.13 12.24 -3.55
CA LEU A 218 6.17 13.64 -3.16
C LEU A 218 5.76 14.52 -4.34
N ALA A 219 4.86 15.45 -4.10
CA ALA A 219 4.48 16.48 -5.05
C ALA A 219 4.45 17.85 -4.37
N VAL A 220 4.49 18.92 -5.14
CA VAL A 220 4.42 20.30 -4.66
C VAL A 220 3.18 20.99 -5.21
N CYS A 221 2.43 21.68 -4.34
CA CYS A 221 1.30 22.53 -4.70
C CYS A 221 1.45 23.87 -3.97
N SER A 222 1.96 24.88 -4.67
CA SER A 222 2.32 26.14 -4.03
C SER A 222 1.96 27.38 -4.84
N LYS A 223 1.85 28.52 -4.14
CA LYS A 223 1.55 29.83 -4.72
C LYS A 223 2.83 30.63 -4.91
N ASN A 224 3.60 30.24 -5.92
CA ASN A 224 4.81 30.91 -6.34
C ASN A 224 4.93 30.90 -7.86
N ASP A 225 5.86 31.69 -8.39
CA ASP A 225 6.36 31.50 -9.75
C ASP A 225 7.21 30.22 -9.80
N GLU A 226 7.03 29.41 -10.85
CA GLU A 226 7.67 28.09 -10.96
C GLU A 226 9.21 28.14 -10.85
N HIS A 227 9.84 29.19 -11.38
CA HIS A 227 11.28 29.36 -11.28
C HIS A 227 11.74 29.50 -9.82
N ASN A 228 11.07 30.37 -9.05
CA ASN A 228 11.39 30.61 -7.63
C ASN A 228 11.08 29.36 -6.79
N ALA A 229 10.04 28.60 -7.13
CA ALA A 229 9.71 27.35 -6.46
C ALA A 229 10.83 26.30 -6.61
N TRP A 230 11.48 26.22 -7.77
CA TRP A 230 12.59 25.29 -8.01
C TRP A 230 13.92 25.75 -7.45
N GLU A 231 14.16 27.06 -7.37
CA GLU A 231 15.45 27.64 -7.02
C GLU A 231 16.05 27.07 -5.71
N PRO A 232 15.32 26.96 -4.58
CA PRO A 232 15.85 26.34 -3.37
C PRO A 232 16.28 24.89 -3.54
N PHE A 233 15.51 24.07 -4.26
CA PHE A 233 15.82 22.65 -4.48
C PHE A 233 17.14 22.46 -5.26
N ASP A 234 17.40 23.37 -6.21
CA ASP A 234 18.55 23.29 -7.10
C ASP A 234 19.81 23.95 -6.49
N GLN A 235 19.64 25.04 -5.72
CA GLN A 235 20.75 25.90 -5.32
C GLN A 235 21.01 25.97 -3.81
N HIS A 236 20.00 25.76 -2.95
CA HIS A 236 20.21 25.91 -1.51
C HIS A 236 20.95 24.70 -0.92
N PRO A 237 22.12 24.87 -0.29
CA PRO A 237 22.94 23.75 0.18
C PRO A 237 22.25 22.94 1.28
N GLU A 238 21.51 23.61 2.18
CA GLU A 238 20.82 22.98 3.30
C GLU A 238 19.48 22.31 2.94
N MET A 239 19.01 22.45 1.69
CA MET A 239 17.79 21.75 1.25
C MET A 239 18.01 20.25 1.26
N VAL A 240 17.21 19.52 2.03
CA VAL A 240 17.31 18.06 2.17
C VAL A 240 16.62 17.36 1.00
N LEU A 241 15.42 17.83 0.65
CA LEU A 241 14.71 17.40 -0.56
C LEU A 241 15.38 18.02 -1.79
N LYS A 242 15.57 17.21 -2.82
CA LYS A 242 16.12 17.63 -4.11
C LYS A 242 15.09 17.48 -5.21
N ARG A 243 15.34 18.08 -6.37
CA ARG A 243 14.47 17.98 -7.55
C ARG A 243 14.08 16.54 -7.91
N ALA A 244 15.01 15.61 -7.78
CA ALA A 244 14.78 14.19 -8.05
C ALA A 244 13.78 13.52 -7.07
N ASP A 245 13.58 14.09 -5.88
CA ASP A 245 12.64 13.57 -4.88
C ASP A 245 11.17 13.98 -5.20
N ILE A 246 10.96 15.00 -6.04
CA ILE A 246 9.63 15.58 -6.34
C ILE A 246 9.12 15.06 -7.69
N ALA A 247 8.05 14.27 -7.66
CA ALA A 247 7.47 13.64 -8.84
C ALA A 247 6.60 14.59 -9.68
N CYS A 248 6.03 15.62 -9.08
CA CYS A 248 5.23 16.63 -9.77
C CYS A 248 5.27 17.93 -8.97
N LEU A 249 5.56 19.05 -9.62
CA LEU A 249 5.53 20.37 -9.01
C LEU A 249 4.53 21.22 -9.79
N VAL A 250 3.58 21.79 -9.07
CA VAL A 250 2.65 22.79 -9.59
C VAL A 250 2.78 24.03 -8.72
N ALA A 251 3.48 25.03 -9.23
CA ALA A 251 3.65 26.33 -8.61
C ALA A 251 3.10 27.41 -9.55
N ASN A 252 2.01 28.05 -9.14
CA ASN A 252 1.37 29.16 -9.84
C ASN A 252 0.36 29.86 -8.90
N TRP A 253 -0.28 30.91 -9.39
CA TRP A 253 -1.22 31.73 -8.62
C TRP A 253 -2.69 31.28 -8.67
N GLU A 254 -2.97 30.09 -9.23
CA GLU A 254 -4.31 29.51 -9.19
C GLU A 254 -4.65 28.91 -7.81
N ASP A 255 -5.92 28.55 -7.61
CA ASP A 255 -6.35 27.94 -6.35
C ASP A 255 -5.76 26.53 -6.15
N LYS A 256 -5.40 26.20 -4.90
CA LYS A 256 -4.73 24.94 -4.59
C LYS A 256 -5.60 23.72 -4.84
N ALA A 257 -6.94 23.83 -4.80
CA ALA A 257 -7.82 22.72 -5.12
C ALA A 257 -7.76 22.37 -6.62
N SER A 258 -7.76 23.35 -7.51
CA SER A 258 -7.55 23.15 -8.95
C SER A 258 -6.17 22.55 -9.23
N ASN A 259 -5.12 23.05 -8.57
CA ASN A 259 -3.77 22.50 -8.71
C ASN A 259 -3.64 21.06 -8.18
N LEU A 260 -4.32 20.69 -7.09
CA LEU A 260 -4.38 19.31 -6.60
C LEU A 260 -5.06 18.36 -7.61
N ARG A 261 -6.09 18.83 -8.33
CA ARG A 261 -6.69 18.05 -9.44
C ARG A 261 -5.69 17.81 -10.57
N ARG A 262 -4.91 18.83 -10.93
CA ARG A 262 -3.84 18.70 -11.94
C ARG A 262 -2.76 17.73 -11.49
N ILE A 263 -2.31 17.81 -10.24
CA ILE A 263 -1.34 16.88 -9.65
C ILE A 263 -1.87 15.44 -9.70
N ALA A 264 -3.12 15.22 -9.26
CA ALA A 264 -3.74 13.89 -9.30
C ALA A 264 -3.80 13.31 -10.73
N GLN A 265 -4.16 14.15 -11.71
CA GLN A 265 -4.18 13.77 -13.13
C GLN A 265 -2.78 13.46 -13.67
N ALA A 266 -1.81 14.33 -13.43
CA ALA A 266 -0.42 14.15 -13.87
C ALA A 266 0.22 12.88 -13.29
N LEU A 267 -0.07 12.59 -12.02
CA LEU A 267 0.40 11.38 -11.33
C LEU A 267 -0.46 10.15 -11.60
N ASN A 268 -1.59 10.30 -12.29
CA ASN A 268 -2.56 9.26 -12.59
C ASN A 268 -3.04 8.50 -11.33
N ILE A 269 -3.37 9.24 -10.27
CA ILE A 269 -3.89 8.72 -9.01
C ILE A 269 -5.21 9.42 -8.64
N GLY A 270 -5.99 8.79 -7.76
CA GLY A 270 -7.21 9.39 -7.23
C GLY A 270 -6.90 10.53 -6.24
N LEU A 271 -7.80 11.52 -6.16
CA LEU A 271 -7.74 12.57 -5.13
C LEU A 271 -7.81 12.00 -3.71
N ASP A 272 -8.53 10.88 -3.55
CA ASP A 272 -8.62 10.11 -2.31
C ASP A 272 -7.32 9.39 -1.91
N ALA A 273 -6.25 9.57 -2.70
CA ALA A 273 -4.91 9.09 -2.39
C ALA A 273 -3.92 10.23 -2.03
N LEU A 274 -4.38 11.48 -1.98
CA LEU A 274 -3.55 12.65 -1.65
C LEU A 274 -3.67 13.04 -0.18
N VAL A 275 -2.52 13.36 0.42
CA VAL A 275 -2.41 14.10 1.68
C VAL A 275 -1.80 15.46 1.36
N PHE A 276 -2.47 16.54 1.73
CA PHE A 276 -2.03 17.91 1.45
C PHE A 276 -1.57 18.62 2.73
N ALA A 277 -0.27 18.91 2.82
CA ALA A 277 0.37 19.55 3.96
C ALA A 277 0.71 21.02 3.62
N ASP A 278 0.14 21.94 4.39
CA ASP A 278 0.17 23.38 4.18
C ASP A 278 0.01 24.09 5.54
N ASP A 279 0.89 25.05 5.85
CA ASP A 279 0.88 25.80 7.11
C ASP A 279 -0.30 26.77 7.22
N ASN A 280 -0.86 27.19 6.08
CA ASN A 280 -1.91 28.19 6.01
C ASN A 280 -3.31 27.58 6.24
N PRO A 281 -3.99 27.91 7.36
CA PRO A 281 -5.32 27.37 7.65
C PRO A 281 -6.38 27.74 6.61
N PHE A 282 -6.22 28.86 5.91
CA PHE A 282 -7.15 29.29 4.86
C PHE A 282 -7.11 28.35 3.66
N GLU A 283 -5.92 28.04 3.16
CA GLU A 283 -5.73 27.10 2.04
C GLU A 283 -6.20 25.69 2.43
N ARG A 284 -5.86 25.23 3.64
CA ARG A 284 -6.35 23.95 4.18
C ARG A 284 -7.88 23.87 4.14
N ASN A 285 -8.57 24.91 4.60
CA ASN A 285 -10.03 24.92 4.67
C ASN A 285 -10.71 24.97 3.29
N ILE A 286 -10.12 25.69 2.32
CA ILE A 286 -10.59 25.66 0.94
C ILE A 286 -10.48 24.24 0.38
N VAL A 287 -9.33 23.59 0.53
CA VAL A 287 -9.14 22.22 0.03
C VAL A 287 -10.12 21.25 0.69
N ARG A 288 -10.34 21.32 2.01
CA ARG A 288 -11.33 20.46 2.70
C ARG A 288 -12.74 20.63 2.16
N ARG A 289 -13.14 21.86 1.84
CA ARG A 289 -14.48 22.16 1.31
C ARG A 289 -14.64 21.68 -0.13
N GLU A 290 -13.67 21.98 -0.98
CA GLU A 290 -13.75 21.70 -2.42
C GLU A 290 -13.38 20.26 -2.79
N LEU A 291 -12.55 19.61 -1.96
CA LEU A 291 -11.99 18.27 -2.16
C LEU A 291 -12.03 17.45 -0.87
N PRO A 292 -13.23 17.10 -0.35
CA PRO A 292 -13.38 16.42 0.94
C PRO A 292 -12.75 15.02 1.01
N MET A 293 -12.36 14.44 -0.14
CA MET A 293 -11.65 13.17 -0.21
C MET A 293 -10.13 13.30 -0.04
N VAL A 294 -9.56 14.50 -0.17
CA VAL A 294 -8.13 14.75 0.08
C VAL A 294 -7.92 14.84 1.59
N ALA A 295 -6.93 14.12 2.11
CA ALA A 295 -6.54 14.28 3.51
C ALA A 295 -5.81 15.61 3.69
N VAL A 296 -6.24 16.42 4.67
CA VAL A 296 -5.64 17.71 4.97
C VAL A 296 -5.30 17.74 6.46
N PRO A 297 -4.10 17.30 6.88
CA PRO A 297 -3.65 17.38 8.28
C PRO A 297 -3.79 18.80 8.82
N GLU A 298 -4.19 18.91 10.08
CA GLU A 298 -4.15 20.18 10.80
C GLU A 298 -2.73 20.39 11.34
N LEU A 299 -1.84 20.88 10.46
CA LEU A 299 -0.47 21.16 10.85
C LEU A 299 -0.46 22.15 12.02
N PRO A 300 0.32 21.86 13.09
CA PRO A 300 0.48 22.77 14.22
C PRO A 300 1.04 24.13 13.80
N ALA A 301 1.06 25.10 14.72
CA ALA A 301 1.73 26.37 14.44
C ALA A 301 3.26 26.24 14.40
N ASP A 302 3.83 25.27 15.13
CA ASP A 302 5.26 25.03 15.20
C ASP A 302 5.69 23.94 14.20
N PRO A 303 6.56 24.25 13.22
CA PRO A 303 7.11 23.29 12.25
C PRO A 303 7.81 22.08 12.89
N ALA A 304 8.29 22.20 14.13
CA ALA A 304 8.92 21.09 14.85
C ALA A 304 7.98 19.91 15.13
N LEU A 305 6.67 20.10 14.91
CA LEU A 305 5.64 19.10 15.13
C LEU A 305 5.00 18.58 13.83
N TYR A 306 5.46 19.02 12.65
CA TYR A 306 4.82 18.68 11.37
C TYR A 306 4.98 17.20 11.02
N ASP A 307 6.19 16.66 11.17
CA ASP A 307 6.48 15.25 10.96
C ASP A 307 5.64 14.35 11.89
N ARG A 308 5.58 14.71 13.17
CA ARG A 308 4.74 14.03 14.17
C ARG A 308 3.26 14.07 13.81
N CYS A 309 2.74 15.24 13.41
CA CYS A 309 1.34 15.40 13.00
C CYS A 309 0.98 14.44 11.86
N ILE A 310 1.82 14.36 10.82
CA ILE A 310 1.57 13.47 9.68
C ILE A 310 1.72 11.99 10.08
N ALA A 311 2.72 11.65 10.89
CA ALA A 311 2.95 10.29 11.36
C ALA A 311 1.75 9.77 12.18
N ASP A 312 1.28 10.54 13.15
CA ASP A 312 0.19 10.16 14.05
C ASP A 312 -1.16 10.02 13.35
N ALA A 313 -1.35 10.77 12.27
CA ALA A 313 -2.55 10.68 11.43
C ALA A 313 -2.60 9.39 10.59
N GLY A 314 -1.49 8.64 10.46
CA GLY A 314 -1.46 7.30 9.87
C GLY A 314 -1.93 7.20 8.43
N TYR A 315 -1.90 8.30 7.67
CA TYR A 315 -2.35 8.33 6.27
C TYR A 315 -1.62 7.30 5.39
N PHE A 316 -0.36 7.06 5.70
CA PHE A 316 0.53 6.20 4.94
C PHE A 316 0.74 4.83 5.61
N GLU A 317 -0.28 4.30 6.29
CA GLU A 317 -0.24 2.96 6.87
C GLU A 317 0.12 1.90 5.81
N SER A 318 1.06 1.00 6.12
CA SER A 318 1.49 -0.04 5.19
C SER A 318 1.68 -1.38 5.87
N ILE A 319 1.37 -2.45 5.15
CA ILE A 319 1.55 -3.86 5.57
C ILE A 319 2.94 -4.40 5.23
N GLY A 320 3.66 -3.70 4.36
CA GLY A 320 5.00 -4.07 3.95
C GLY A 320 5.59 -3.03 3.00
N VAL A 321 6.89 -3.12 2.77
CA VAL A 321 7.60 -2.29 1.80
C VAL A 321 8.23 -3.21 0.77
N THR A 322 7.74 -3.16 -0.47
CA THR A 322 8.27 -3.96 -1.57
C THR A 322 9.45 -3.24 -2.24
N SER A 323 10.29 -3.97 -2.99
CA SER A 323 11.35 -3.38 -3.81
C SER A 323 10.80 -2.37 -4.82
N GLU A 324 9.65 -2.68 -5.45
CA GLU A 324 8.96 -1.77 -6.36
C GLU A 324 8.44 -0.49 -5.69
N ASP A 325 8.08 -0.55 -4.40
CA ASP A 325 7.72 0.67 -3.67
C ASP A 325 8.93 1.61 -3.61
N ARG A 326 10.15 1.09 -3.40
CA ARG A 326 11.40 1.89 -3.35
C ARG A 326 11.75 2.53 -4.69
N GLU A 327 11.34 1.92 -5.80
CA GLU A 327 11.61 2.41 -7.16
C GLU A 327 10.55 3.39 -7.69
N ARG A 328 9.45 3.60 -6.95
CA ARG A 328 8.28 4.36 -7.44
C ARG A 328 8.63 5.79 -7.86
N THR A 329 9.48 6.48 -7.09
CA THR A 329 9.91 7.85 -7.43
C THR A 329 10.66 7.90 -8.76
N ALA A 330 11.58 6.96 -9.00
CA ALA A 330 12.30 6.85 -10.27
C ALA A 330 11.36 6.52 -11.45
N GLN A 331 10.36 5.64 -11.23
CA GLN A 331 9.34 5.33 -12.24
C GLN A 331 8.53 6.55 -12.67
N TYR A 332 8.19 7.46 -11.75
CA TYR A 332 7.49 8.70 -12.08
C TYR A 332 8.35 9.69 -12.86
N GLN A 333 9.64 9.84 -12.52
CA GLN A 333 10.56 10.64 -13.32
C GLN A 333 10.70 10.08 -14.74
N GLY A 334 10.78 8.76 -14.87
CA GLY A 334 10.74 8.09 -16.16
C GLY A 334 9.45 8.37 -16.94
N ASN A 335 8.28 8.37 -16.27
CA ASN A 335 7.00 8.74 -16.91
C ASN A 335 6.99 10.17 -17.44
N LEU A 336 7.51 11.14 -16.69
CA LEU A 336 7.59 12.53 -17.17
C LEU A 336 8.47 12.65 -18.41
N GLN A 337 9.64 12.00 -18.43
CA GLN A 337 10.52 11.98 -19.59
C GLN A 337 9.83 11.33 -20.80
N ARG A 338 9.12 10.22 -20.59
CA ARG A 338 8.33 9.56 -21.63
C ARG A 338 7.23 10.47 -22.19
N GLU A 339 6.52 11.22 -21.35
CA GLU A 339 5.47 12.13 -21.82
C GLU A 339 6.04 13.33 -22.59
N ALA A 340 7.21 13.85 -22.17
CA ALA A 340 7.93 14.87 -22.91
C ALA A 340 8.37 14.37 -24.30
N LEU A 341 8.91 13.14 -24.37
CA LEU A 341 9.26 12.49 -25.63
C LEU A 341 8.04 12.21 -26.51
N ARG A 342 6.94 11.76 -25.92
CA ARG A 342 5.68 11.54 -26.63
C ARG A 342 5.16 12.84 -27.23
N SER A 343 5.25 13.94 -26.49
CA SER A 343 4.84 15.28 -26.95
C SER A 343 5.75 15.81 -28.06
N ALA A 344 7.03 15.40 -28.08
CA ALA A 344 8.00 15.77 -29.10
C ALA A 344 8.02 14.82 -30.32
N ALA A 345 7.42 13.63 -30.22
CA ALA A 345 7.44 12.62 -31.28
C ALA A 345 6.46 12.97 -32.41
N THR A 346 6.92 12.81 -33.65
CA THR A 346 6.12 13.07 -34.87
C THR A 346 5.19 11.92 -35.24
N ASP A 347 5.49 10.70 -34.78
CA ASP A 347 4.62 9.53 -34.95
C ASP A 347 4.67 8.59 -33.72
N LEU A 348 3.56 7.86 -33.52
CA LEU A 348 3.41 6.96 -32.37
C LEU A 348 4.30 5.72 -32.50
N ALA A 349 4.49 5.21 -33.71
CA ALA A 349 5.25 3.99 -33.97
C ALA A 349 6.74 4.17 -33.64
N GLY A 350 7.35 5.29 -34.08
CA GLY A 350 8.74 5.64 -33.77
C GLY A 350 8.94 5.91 -32.29
N TYR A 351 7.98 6.56 -31.62
CA TYR A 351 8.00 6.72 -30.16
C TYR A 351 8.04 5.36 -29.45
N LEU A 352 7.11 4.46 -29.76
CA LEU A 352 7.02 3.14 -29.12
C LEU A 352 8.26 2.28 -29.38
N ALA A 353 8.79 2.31 -30.62
CA ALA A 353 10.03 1.63 -30.95
C ALA A 353 11.22 2.17 -30.14
N SER A 354 11.28 3.50 -29.94
CA SER A 354 12.36 4.13 -29.16
C SER A 354 12.37 3.77 -27.68
N LEU A 355 11.28 3.23 -27.14
CA LEU A 355 11.21 2.83 -25.73
C LEU A 355 12.00 1.54 -25.46
N GLU A 356 12.30 0.73 -26.48
CA GLU A 356 13.03 -0.53 -26.36
C GLU A 356 12.40 -1.45 -25.30
N MET A 357 11.09 -1.68 -25.42
CA MET A 357 10.29 -2.36 -24.40
C MET A 357 10.47 -3.88 -24.43
N ARG A 358 10.69 -4.45 -23.24
CA ARG A 358 10.69 -5.89 -23.00
C ARG A 358 9.60 -6.26 -21.99
N LEU A 359 8.75 -7.20 -22.37
CA LEU A 359 7.67 -7.73 -21.53
C LEU A 359 8.06 -9.12 -21.04
N GLU A 360 8.58 -9.16 -19.83
CA GLU A 360 8.84 -10.39 -19.10
C GLU A 360 7.52 -10.96 -18.59
N TRP A 361 7.30 -12.25 -18.79
CA TRP A 361 6.10 -12.94 -18.31
C TRP A 361 6.42 -14.31 -17.74
N GLN A 362 5.65 -14.68 -16.72
CA GLN A 362 5.69 -16.01 -16.11
C GLN A 362 4.34 -16.36 -15.47
N PRO A 363 4.06 -17.65 -15.22
CA PRO A 363 2.97 -18.05 -14.34
C PRO A 363 3.15 -17.49 -12.93
N PHE A 364 2.08 -17.49 -12.14
CA PHE A 364 2.19 -17.13 -10.72
C PHE A 364 3.09 -18.11 -9.97
N ASP A 365 3.87 -17.58 -9.02
CA ASP A 365 4.76 -18.33 -8.14
C ASP A 365 4.63 -17.88 -6.68
N LEU A 366 5.08 -18.73 -5.75
CA LEU A 366 4.99 -18.42 -4.31
C LEU A 366 5.84 -17.20 -3.92
N ILE A 367 6.92 -16.93 -4.66
CA ILE A 367 7.77 -15.76 -4.44
C ILE A 367 6.99 -14.47 -4.74
N GLY A 368 6.21 -14.43 -5.82
CA GLY A 368 5.40 -13.28 -6.22
C GLY A 368 4.07 -13.13 -5.47
N LEU A 369 3.66 -14.12 -4.65
CA LEU A 369 2.31 -14.22 -4.08
C LEU A 369 1.81 -12.91 -3.46
N GLN A 370 2.55 -12.37 -2.47
CA GLN A 370 2.14 -11.14 -1.78
C GLN A 370 1.97 -9.97 -2.76
N ARG A 371 2.86 -9.85 -3.75
CA ARG A 371 2.81 -8.76 -4.73
C ARG A 371 1.64 -8.92 -5.69
N ILE A 372 1.38 -10.13 -6.16
CA ILE A 372 0.25 -10.46 -7.04
C ILE A 372 -1.06 -10.09 -6.33
N THR A 373 -1.27 -10.57 -5.10
CA THR A 373 -2.46 -10.27 -4.30
C THR A 373 -2.59 -8.76 -4.06
N GLN A 374 -1.49 -8.09 -3.71
CA GLN A 374 -1.48 -6.65 -3.50
C GLN A 374 -1.89 -5.88 -4.76
N LEU A 375 -1.41 -6.26 -5.95
CA LEU A 375 -1.77 -5.62 -7.22
C LEU A 375 -3.24 -5.84 -7.57
N ILE A 376 -3.77 -7.06 -7.36
CA ILE A 376 -5.19 -7.38 -7.55
C ILE A 376 -6.07 -6.48 -6.68
N ASN A 377 -5.69 -6.30 -5.42
CA ASN A 377 -6.50 -5.57 -4.46
C ASN A 377 -6.33 -4.04 -4.53
N LYS A 378 -5.18 -3.53 -4.99
CA LYS A 378 -4.91 -2.09 -5.08
C LYS A 378 -5.26 -1.46 -6.44
N THR A 379 -5.47 -2.26 -7.48
CA THR A 379 -5.77 -1.75 -8.83
C THR A 379 -7.27 -1.62 -9.06
N ASN A 380 -7.70 -0.38 -9.30
CA ASN A 380 -9.12 -0.01 -9.45
C ASN A 380 -9.46 0.58 -10.82
N GLN A 381 -8.58 1.39 -11.40
CA GLN A 381 -8.91 2.12 -12.64
C GLN A 381 -8.79 1.24 -13.88
N PHE A 382 -7.72 0.47 -13.97
CA PHE A 382 -7.52 -0.52 -15.03
C PHE A 382 -7.68 -1.94 -14.46
N ASN A 383 -8.90 -2.27 -14.05
CA ASN A 383 -9.28 -3.60 -13.59
C ASN A 383 -10.69 -3.92 -14.14
N LEU A 384 -10.81 -4.96 -14.96
CA LEU A 384 -12.04 -5.25 -15.71
C LEU A 384 -13.19 -5.70 -14.81
N THR A 385 -12.89 -6.35 -13.68
CA THR A 385 -13.93 -6.94 -12.80
C THR A 385 -13.88 -6.41 -11.38
N THR A 386 -12.76 -5.80 -10.96
CA THR A 386 -12.48 -5.32 -9.58
C THR A 386 -12.65 -6.39 -8.49
N ARG A 387 -12.55 -7.67 -8.88
CA ARG A 387 -12.54 -8.81 -7.96
C ARG A 387 -11.35 -8.70 -7.00
N ARG A 388 -11.58 -9.10 -5.75
CA ARG A 388 -10.57 -9.13 -4.69
C ARG A 388 -10.20 -10.55 -4.37
N TYR A 389 -8.95 -10.71 -4.01
CA TYR A 389 -8.34 -12.00 -3.78
C TYR A 389 -7.60 -11.98 -2.46
N THR A 390 -7.67 -13.08 -1.74
CA THR A 390 -6.81 -13.43 -0.62
C THR A 390 -5.58 -14.19 -1.13
N ASP A 391 -4.52 -14.24 -0.33
CA ASP A 391 -3.33 -15.04 -0.67
C ASP A 391 -3.67 -16.53 -0.88
N ALA A 392 -4.65 -17.05 -0.12
CA ALA A 392 -5.15 -18.41 -0.29
C ALA A 392 -5.83 -18.64 -1.65
N GLU A 393 -6.67 -17.71 -2.11
CA GLU A 393 -7.35 -17.81 -3.41
C GLU A 393 -6.37 -17.68 -4.59
N VAL A 394 -5.34 -16.84 -4.45
CA VAL A 394 -4.25 -16.74 -5.45
C VAL A 394 -3.43 -18.02 -5.49
N THR A 395 -3.10 -18.59 -4.31
CA THR A 395 -2.39 -19.88 -4.22
C THR A 395 -3.21 -21.02 -4.81
N ALA A 396 -4.52 -21.05 -4.56
CA ALA A 396 -5.42 -22.03 -5.17
C ALA A 396 -5.42 -21.91 -6.70
N ALA A 397 -5.43 -20.69 -7.24
CA ALA A 397 -5.36 -20.46 -8.68
C ALA A 397 -4.03 -20.94 -9.32
N MET A 398 -2.92 -20.96 -8.57
CA MET A 398 -1.64 -21.52 -9.04
C MET A 398 -1.70 -23.04 -9.21
N GLN A 399 -2.51 -23.73 -8.40
CA GLN A 399 -2.55 -25.20 -8.32
C GLN A 399 -3.71 -25.80 -9.13
N GLU A 400 -4.68 -24.99 -9.53
CA GLU A 400 -5.88 -25.44 -10.22
C GLU A 400 -5.59 -25.85 -11.68
N LYS A 401 -5.98 -27.08 -12.04
CA LYS A 401 -5.74 -27.61 -13.39
C LYS A 401 -6.55 -26.84 -14.43
N GLY A 402 -5.86 -26.42 -15.49
CA GLY A 402 -6.47 -25.69 -16.61
C GLY A 402 -6.64 -24.19 -16.37
N VAL A 403 -6.28 -23.68 -15.19
CA VAL A 403 -6.20 -22.24 -14.95
C VAL A 403 -4.90 -21.71 -15.57
N VAL A 404 -5.03 -20.59 -16.28
CA VAL A 404 -3.91 -19.82 -16.81
C VAL A 404 -3.72 -18.60 -15.93
N THR A 405 -2.55 -18.49 -15.31
CA THR A 405 -2.12 -17.32 -14.57
C THR A 405 -0.96 -16.64 -15.29
N LEU A 406 -0.97 -15.31 -15.35
CA LEU A 406 0.12 -14.53 -15.93
C LEU A 406 0.42 -13.35 -15.02
N GLN A 407 1.67 -13.25 -14.58
CA GLN A 407 2.26 -12.02 -14.07
C GLN A 407 3.19 -11.44 -15.13
N LEU A 408 3.08 -10.13 -15.34
CA LEU A 408 3.72 -9.40 -16.43
C LEU A 408 4.58 -8.29 -15.87
N ARG A 409 5.86 -8.26 -16.21
CA ARG A 409 6.82 -7.19 -15.88
C ARG A 409 7.28 -6.50 -17.15
N LEU A 410 7.34 -5.16 -17.14
CA LEU A 410 7.78 -4.39 -18.31
C LEU A 410 9.04 -3.60 -17.97
N THR A 411 10.10 -3.81 -18.74
CA THR A 411 11.29 -2.95 -18.73
C THR A 411 11.33 -2.12 -20.01
N ASP A 412 11.80 -0.88 -19.90
CA ASP A 412 12.07 0.01 -21.03
C ASP A 412 13.41 0.73 -20.81
N ARG A 413 13.90 1.50 -21.79
CA ARG A 413 15.20 2.20 -21.67
C ARG A 413 15.28 3.21 -20.51
N TYR A 414 14.14 3.63 -19.96
CA TYR A 414 14.06 4.55 -18.82
C TYR A 414 13.98 3.84 -17.48
N GLY A 415 13.88 2.51 -17.50
CA GLY A 415 13.99 1.67 -16.31
C GLY A 415 12.94 0.58 -16.23
N ASP A 416 12.92 -0.04 -15.05
CA ASP A 416 12.03 -1.13 -14.72
C ASP A 416 10.66 -0.59 -14.26
N ASN A 417 9.59 -0.98 -14.94
CA ASN A 417 8.25 -0.61 -14.55
C ASN A 417 7.64 -1.63 -13.57
N GLY A 418 8.38 -2.63 -13.10
CA GLY A 418 7.92 -3.68 -12.20
C GLY A 418 6.83 -4.55 -12.80
N ILE A 419 6.14 -5.32 -11.96
CA ILE A 419 4.94 -6.06 -12.33
C ILE A 419 3.83 -5.06 -12.64
N ILE A 420 3.42 -5.07 -13.90
CA ILE A 420 2.49 -4.12 -14.51
C ILE A 420 1.17 -4.76 -14.91
N GLY A 421 1.02 -6.08 -14.82
CA GLY A 421 -0.20 -6.74 -15.26
C GLY A 421 -0.37 -8.10 -14.63
N ILE A 422 -1.62 -8.41 -14.31
CA ILE A 422 -2.04 -9.68 -13.73
C ILE A 422 -3.24 -10.19 -14.52
N VAL A 423 -3.16 -11.45 -14.96
CA VAL A 423 -4.27 -12.15 -15.63
C VAL A 423 -4.53 -13.48 -14.94
N ILE A 424 -5.80 -13.76 -14.65
CA ILE A 424 -6.30 -15.07 -14.23
C ILE A 424 -7.42 -15.46 -15.20
N ALA A 425 -7.22 -16.54 -15.94
CA ALA A 425 -8.23 -17.15 -16.79
C ALA A 425 -8.50 -18.59 -16.35
N ARG A 426 -9.77 -18.93 -16.10
CA ARG A 426 -10.19 -20.22 -15.53
C ARG A 426 -11.12 -20.96 -16.49
N PRO A 427 -11.10 -22.30 -16.54
CA PRO A 427 -12.08 -23.05 -17.32
C PRO A 427 -13.49 -22.73 -16.80
N ARG A 428 -14.42 -22.39 -17.70
CA ARG A 428 -15.80 -22.09 -17.28
C ARG A 428 -16.51 -23.34 -16.75
N GLU A 429 -16.30 -24.45 -17.46
CA GLU A 429 -16.66 -25.80 -17.06
C GLU A 429 -15.54 -26.76 -17.49
N PRO A 430 -15.28 -27.85 -16.74
CA PRO A 430 -14.29 -28.85 -17.12
C PRO A 430 -14.54 -29.39 -18.53
N GLY A 431 -13.55 -29.27 -19.41
CA GLY A 431 -13.62 -29.81 -20.78
C GLY A 431 -14.46 -29.00 -21.78
N SER A 432 -15.05 -27.87 -21.39
CA SER A 432 -15.82 -26.99 -22.30
C SER A 432 -15.00 -26.42 -23.45
N GLY A 433 -13.68 -26.33 -23.29
CA GLY A 433 -12.81 -25.60 -24.21
C GLY A 433 -12.96 -24.07 -24.11
N GLU A 434 -13.69 -23.57 -23.10
CA GLU A 434 -13.85 -22.14 -22.82
C GLU A 434 -13.00 -21.73 -21.61
N LEU A 435 -12.16 -20.72 -21.78
CA LEU A 435 -11.42 -20.06 -20.70
C LEU A 435 -12.08 -18.71 -20.39
N PHE A 436 -12.61 -18.58 -19.18
CA PHE A 436 -13.17 -17.36 -18.63
C PHE A 436 -12.08 -16.48 -18.02
N ILE A 437 -11.94 -15.25 -18.51
CA ILE A 437 -11.02 -14.25 -17.97
C ILE A 437 -11.67 -13.66 -16.72
N ASP A 438 -11.31 -14.23 -15.56
CA ASP A 438 -11.83 -13.80 -14.26
C ASP A 438 -11.23 -12.46 -13.83
N THR A 439 -9.92 -12.32 -13.98
CA THR A 439 -9.18 -11.13 -13.57
C THR A 439 -8.25 -10.73 -14.70
N TRP A 440 -8.35 -9.47 -15.12
CA TRP A 440 -7.36 -8.80 -15.93
C TRP A 440 -7.24 -7.37 -15.42
N LEU A 441 -6.05 -7.04 -14.94
CA LEU A 441 -5.69 -5.70 -14.54
C LEU A 441 -4.32 -5.32 -15.07
N MET A 442 -4.10 -4.02 -15.19
CA MET A 442 -2.80 -3.47 -15.53
C MET A 442 -2.50 -2.23 -14.69
N SER A 443 -1.22 -1.92 -14.56
CA SER A 443 -0.78 -0.67 -13.97
C SER A 443 -1.05 0.48 -14.94
N CYS A 444 -1.58 1.57 -14.40
CA CYS A 444 -1.92 2.76 -15.17
C CYS A 444 -0.68 3.46 -15.78
N ARG A 445 0.53 3.09 -15.34
CA ARG A 445 1.80 3.64 -15.85
C ARG A 445 2.19 3.13 -17.24
N VAL A 446 1.64 2.00 -17.73
CA VAL A 446 2.03 1.41 -19.03
C VAL A 446 0.96 1.54 -20.12
N LEU A 447 -0.11 2.29 -19.85
CA LEU A 447 -1.24 2.42 -20.77
C LEU A 447 -0.84 3.10 -22.07
N GLY A 448 -1.45 2.65 -23.17
CA GLY A 448 -1.18 3.18 -24.50
C GLY A 448 0.20 2.79 -25.06
N ARG A 449 0.93 1.88 -24.41
CA ARG A 449 2.23 1.38 -24.88
C ARG A 449 2.15 0.04 -25.60
N GLN A 450 0.95 -0.35 -26.03
CA GLN A 450 0.65 -1.66 -26.65
C GLN A 450 0.74 -2.87 -25.72
N VAL A 451 0.79 -2.67 -24.40
CA VAL A 451 0.87 -3.76 -23.41
C VAL A 451 -0.39 -4.61 -23.42
N GLU A 452 -1.55 -3.99 -23.64
CA GLU A 452 -2.84 -4.65 -23.79
C GLU A 452 -2.79 -5.69 -24.92
N GLN A 453 -2.28 -5.28 -26.08
CA GLN A 453 -2.13 -6.10 -27.27
C GLN A 453 -1.10 -7.21 -27.07
N ALA A 454 0.06 -6.90 -26.48
CA ALA A 454 1.10 -7.89 -26.18
C ALA A 454 0.60 -8.95 -25.18
N THR A 455 -0.16 -8.52 -24.17
CA THR A 455 -0.78 -9.41 -23.19
C THR A 455 -1.83 -10.31 -23.84
N MET A 456 -2.66 -9.76 -24.74
CA MET A 456 -3.65 -10.55 -25.49
C MET A 456 -2.98 -11.64 -26.33
N ASN A 457 -1.88 -11.30 -27.02
CA ASN A 457 -1.10 -12.28 -27.78
C ASN A 457 -0.61 -13.44 -26.88
N LEU A 458 -0.07 -13.11 -25.70
CA LEU A 458 0.38 -14.10 -24.72
C LEU A 458 -0.79 -14.94 -24.17
N LEU A 459 -1.89 -14.30 -23.79
CA LEU A 459 -3.07 -14.98 -23.24
C LEU A 459 -3.67 -15.96 -24.24
N VAL A 460 -3.82 -15.58 -25.51
CA VAL A 460 -4.32 -16.50 -26.55
C VAL A 460 -3.36 -17.67 -26.76
N ALA A 461 -2.05 -17.41 -26.78
CA ALA A 461 -1.07 -18.49 -26.90
C ALA A 461 -1.17 -19.50 -25.73
N ARG A 462 -1.28 -19.01 -24.49
CA ARG A 462 -1.44 -19.86 -23.30
C ARG A 462 -2.79 -20.56 -23.24
N ALA A 463 -3.85 -19.90 -23.69
CA ALA A 463 -5.17 -20.50 -23.80
C ALA A 463 -5.16 -21.69 -24.78
N ARG A 464 -4.49 -21.53 -25.93
CA ARG A 464 -4.31 -22.62 -26.91
C ARG A 464 -3.49 -23.77 -26.32
N ASP A 465 -2.41 -23.49 -25.59
CA ASP A 465 -1.59 -24.51 -24.92
C ASP A 465 -2.40 -25.29 -23.86
N ALA A 466 -3.35 -24.62 -23.18
CA ALA A 466 -4.28 -25.22 -22.24
C ALA A 466 -5.47 -25.94 -22.93
N GLY A 467 -5.51 -26.00 -24.26
CA GLY A 467 -6.56 -26.67 -25.04
C GLY A 467 -7.85 -25.87 -25.22
N ALA A 468 -7.87 -24.58 -24.85
CA ALA A 468 -9.04 -23.73 -25.00
C ALA A 468 -9.20 -23.20 -26.44
N ARG A 469 -10.43 -23.26 -26.93
CA ARG A 469 -10.84 -22.79 -28.25
C ARG A 469 -11.45 -21.39 -28.19
N THR A 470 -11.91 -20.98 -27.01
CA THR A 470 -12.63 -19.73 -26.82
C THR A 470 -12.17 -19.05 -25.53
N LEU A 471 -11.95 -17.75 -25.60
CA LEU A 471 -11.82 -16.86 -24.43
C LEU A 471 -13.14 -16.14 -24.20
N ILE A 472 -13.59 -16.13 -22.95
CA ILE A 472 -14.77 -15.40 -22.49
C ILE A 472 -14.33 -14.29 -21.54
N GLY A 473 -14.55 -13.03 -21.91
CA GLY A 473 -14.25 -11.87 -21.09
C GLY A 473 -15.47 -11.35 -20.33
N GLU A 474 -15.29 -10.90 -19.09
CA GLU A 474 -16.27 -10.15 -18.30
C GLU A 474 -15.74 -8.75 -17.99
N TYR A 475 -16.58 -7.73 -18.20
CA TYR A 475 -16.37 -6.39 -17.66
C TYR A 475 -17.50 -6.06 -16.68
N ARG A 476 -17.15 -5.59 -15.48
CA ARG A 476 -18.08 -5.13 -14.44
C ARG A 476 -17.85 -3.64 -14.20
N ALA A 477 -18.85 -2.82 -14.50
CA ALA A 477 -18.74 -1.38 -14.32
C ALA A 477 -18.64 -1.00 -12.84
N THR A 478 -17.77 -0.03 -12.55
CA THR A 478 -17.63 0.63 -11.26
C THR A 478 -17.42 2.12 -11.49
N ALA A 479 -17.55 2.93 -10.42
CA ALA A 479 -17.27 4.35 -10.49
C ALA A 479 -15.83 4.69 -10.93
N LYS A 480 -14.88 3.75 -10.80
CA LYS A 480 -13.44 4.02 -11.02
C LYS A 480 -12.87 3.37 -12.29
N ASN A 481 -13.50 2.35 -12.88
CA ASN A 481 -12.92 1.58 -13.99
C ASN A 481 -13.51 1.88 -15.38
N GLY A 482 -14.21 3.02 -15.54
CA GLY A 482 -14.82 3.39 -16.81
C GLY A 482 -13.85 3.45 -18.00
N MET A 483 -12.56 3.68 -17.75
CA MET A 483 -11.53 3.75 -18.80
C MET A 483 -11.32 2.43 -19.57
N VAL A 484 -11.68 1.28 -18.97
CA VAL A 484 -11.50 -0.04 -19.59
C VAL A 484 -12.79 -0.62 -20.16
N ARG A 485 -13.89 0.14 -20.21
CA ARG A 485 -15.19 -0.29 -20.74
C ARG A 485 -15.10 -0.89 -22.15
N GLU A 486 -14.23 -0.34 -23.00
CA GLU A 486 -14.06 -0.78 -24.39
C GLU A 486 -12.86 -1.74 -24.59
N HIS A 487 -12.23 -2.21 -23.51
CA HIS A 487 -10.98 -2.96 -23.59
C HIS A 487 -11.10 -4.22 -24.46
N TYR A 488 -12.11 -5.05 -24.20
CA TYR A 488 -12.34 -6.28 -24.98
C TYR A 488 -12.64 -6.00 -26.45
N GLN A 489 -13.44 -4.97 -26.75
CA GLN A 489 -13.74 -4.56 -28.12
C GLN A 489 -12.46 -4.16 -28.87
N LYS A 490 -11.58 -3.36 -28.24
CA LYS A 490 -10.29 -2.93 -28.81
C LYS A 490 -9.35 -4.11 -29.06
N LEU A 491 -9.49 -5.20 -28.31
CA LEU A 491 -8.73 -6.44 -28.49
C LEU A 491 -9.41 -7.45 -29.44
N GLY A 492 -10.48 -7.06 -30.12
CA GLY A 492 -11.13 -7.89 -31.14
C GLY A 492 -12.11 -8.93 -30.60
N PHE A 493 -12.57 -8.79 -29.34
CA PHE A 493 -13.67 -9.62 -28.85
C PHE A 493 -15.01 -9.11 -29.39
N THR A 494 -15.94 -10.04 -29.59
CA THR A 494 -17.33 -9.74 -29.94
C THR A 494 -18.19 -9.77 -28.68
N ARG A 495 -19.01 -8.73 -28.47
CA ARG A 495 -19.95 -8.68 -27.33
C ARG A 495 -21.04 -9.74 -27.51
N ILE A 496 -21.28 -10.53 -26.46
CA ILE A 496 -22.27 -11.62 -26.49
C ILE A 496 -23.41 -11.44 -25.47
N ALA A 497 -23.23 -10.63 -24.43
CA ALA A 497 -24.31 -10.26 -23.50
C ALA A 497 -24.06 -8.90 -22.84
N GLU A 498 -25.14 -8.27 -22.40
CA GLU A 498 -25.18 -7.08 -21.56
C GLU A 498 -26.28 -7.31 -20.52
N HIS A 499 -25.97 -7.08 -19.25
CA HIS A 499 -26.86 -7.30 -18.12
C HIS A 499 -27.34 -5.96 -17.54
N GLU A 500 -28.44 -5.98 -16.78
CA GLU A 500 -29.01 -4.79 -16.15
C GLU A 500 -28.04 -4.07 -15.19
N ASP A 501 -27.04 -4.77 -14.65
CA ASP A 501 -26.00 -4.23 -13.77
C ASP A 501 -24.78 -3.67 -14.53
N GLU A 502 -24.96 -3.22 -15.77
CA GLU A 502 -23.90 -2.73 -16.69
C GLU A 502 -22.74 -3.72 -16.95
N ARG A 503 -22.93 -4.98 -16.58
CA ARG A 503 -21.96 -6.05 -16.85
C ARG A 503 -22.07 -6.49 -18.30
N THR A 504 -20.92 -6.63 -18.95
CA THR A 504 -20.86 -7.09 -20.35
C THR A 504 -19.99 -8.33 -20.49
N MET A 505 -20.42 -9.24 -21.36
CA MET A 505 -19.72 -10.48 -21.68
C MET A 505 -19.24 -10.45 -23.11
N TRP A 506 -18.02 -10.95 -23.32
CA TRP A 506 -17.27 -10.83 -24.56
C TRP A 506 -16.70 -12.19 -24.96
N ARG A 507 -16.60 -12.45 -26.27
CA ARG A 507 -16.10 -13.72 -26.81
C ARG A 507 -15.00 -13.49 -27.84
N CYS A 508 -13.91 -14.24 -27.73
CA CYS A 508 -12.86 -14.34 -28.74
C CYS A 508 -12.59 -15.82 -29.06
N VAL A 509 -12.69 -16.21 -30.34
CA VAL A 509 -12.35 -17.55 -30.79
C VAL A 509 -10.85 -17.61 -31.05
N THR A 510 -10.14 -18.48 -30.32
CA THR A 510 -8.67 -18.48 -30.34
C THR A 510 -8.13 -18.85 -31.72
N ALA A 511 -8.82 -19.67 -32.52
CA ALA A 511 -8.39 -20.01 -33.88
C ALA A 511 -8.49 -18.85 -34.89
N GLU A 512 -9.40 -17.91 -34.66
CA GLU A 512 -9.64 -16.75 -35.52
C GLU A 512 -8.77 -15.55 -35.12
N PHE A 513 -8.11 -15.64 -33.96
CA PHE A 513 -7.27 -14.56 -33.45
C PHE A 513 -5.96 -14.43 -34.24
N THR A 514 -5.77 -13.24 -34.83
CA THR A 514 -4.51 -12.83 -35.44
C THR A 514 -3.70 -12.02 -34.42
N PRO A 515 -2.46 -12.42 -34.09
CA PRO A 515 -1.62 -11.67 -33.15
C PRO A 515 -1.40 -10.22 -33.59
N PHE A 516 -1.51 -9.30 -32.64
CA PHE A 516 -1.21 -7.90 -32.86
C PHE A 516 0.29 -7.70 -33.10
N GLN A 517 0.65 -6.82 -34.03
CA GLN A 517 2.02 -6.31 -34.12
C GLN A 517 2.26 -5.30 -33.00
N THR A 518 3.32 -5.52 -32.22
CA THR A 518 3.70 -4.68 -31.07
C THR A 518 5.18 -4.36 -31.09
N HIS A 519 5.56 -3.17 -30.60
CA HIS A 519 6.96 -2.79 -30.36
C HIS A 519 7.49 -3.28 -29.00
N ILE A 520 6.98 -4.41 -28.54
CA ILE A 520 7.32 -5.03 -27.25
C ILE A 520 7.90 -6.41 -27.56
N GLU A 521 9.08 -6.68 -27.02
CA GLU A 521 9.71 -8.00 -27.07
C GLU A 521 9.18 -8.86 -25.90
N PRO A 522 8.39 -9.93 -26.15
CA PRO A 522 7.94 -10.81 -25.08
C PRO A 522 9.04 -11.81 -24.68
N VAL A 523 9.37 -11.85 -23.39
CA VAL A 523 10.41 -12.73 -22.84
C VAL A 523 9.79 -13.62 -21.75
N ARG A 524 9.94 -14.94 -21.85
CA ARG A 524 9.52 -15.85 -20.77
C ARG A 524 10.62 -15.95 -19.73
N THR A 525 10.31 -15.66 -18.48
CA THR A 525 11.22 -15.80 -17.33
C THR A 525 10.77 -16.98 -16.47
N GLY A 526 11.71 -17.73 -15.88
CA GLY A 526 11.39 -18.90 -15.05
C GLY A 526 11.08 -20.18 -15.84
N SER A 527 11.79 -21.26 -15.48
CA SER A 527 11.58 -22.64 -15.94
C SER A 527 10.91 -23.47 -14.87
#